data_AF-A0A1Z4RXK6-F1
#
_entry.id   AF-A0A1Z4RXK6-F1
#
_cell.length_a   1.000
_cell.length_b   1.000
_cell.length_c   1.000
_cell.angle_alpha   90.00
_cell.angle_beta   90.00
_cell.angle_gamma   90.00
#
_symmetry.space_group_name_H-M   'P 1'
#
loop_
_entity.id
_entity.type
_entity.pdbx_description
1 polymer ?
#
loop_
_entity_poly.entity_id
_entity_poly.type
_entity_poly.pdbx_seq_one_letter_code
_entity_poly.pdbx_strand_id
1 'polypeptide(L)' 'MARFRDTANLLSVIQTCRFQHRSVMDFFTQALLANIGVIDRPSLIPQFST' A
#
# COMPACT_ATOMS: atom_id res chain seq x y z
N MET A 1 1.23 12.33 -19.77
CA MET A 1 1.74 11.09 -19.13
C MET A 1 1.52 11.02 -17.61
N ALA A 2 1.59 12.11 -16.84
CA ALA A 2 1.51 12.07 -15.36
C ALA A 2 0.24 11.39 -14.80
N ARG A 3 -0.94 11.67 -15.36
CA ARG A 3 -2.21 11.03 -14.94
C ARG A 3 -2.20 9.50 -15.01
N PHE A 4 -1.44 8.91 -15.92
CA PHE A 4 -1.33 7.45 -16.02
C PHE A 4 -0.39 6.88 -14.96
N ARG A 5 0.59 7.67 -14.50
CA ARG A 5 1.57 7.25 -13.49
C ARG A 5 0.91 7.06 -12.13
N ASP A 6 0.09 8.00 -11.71
CA ASP A 6 -0.57 7.94 -10.40
C ASP A 6 -1.58 6.79 -10.35
N THR A 7 -2.34 6.60 -11.43
CA THR A 7 -3.24 5.45 -11.58
C THR A 7 -2.47 4.12 -11.59
N ALA A 8 -1.35 4.03 -12.32
CA ALA A 8 -0.52 2.83 -12.34
C ALA A 8 0.07 2.49 -10.96
N ASN A 9 0.50 3.51 -10.20
CA ASN A 9 0.97 3.33 -8.83
C ASN A 9 -0.15 2.79 -7.94
N LEU A 10 -1.35 3.37 -8.01
CA LEU A 10 -2.50 2.91 -7.22
C LEU A 10 -2.88 1.46 -7.55
N LEU A 11 -2.92 1.11 -8.84
CA LEU A 11 -3.20 -0.25 -9.30
C LEU A 11 -2.14 -1.25 -8.81
N SER A 12 -0.86 -0.85 -8.81
CA SER A 12 0.23 -1.67 -8.29
C SER A 12 0.02 -2.00 -6.81
N VAL A 13 -0.33 -1.00 -5.98
CA VAL A 13 -0.64 -1.21 -4.55
C VAL A 13 -1.80 -2.21 -4.38
N ILE A 14 -2.89 -2.03 -5.15
CA ILE A 14 -4.06 -2.92 -5.10
C ILE A 14 -3.68 -4.36 -5.45
N GLN A 15 -2.90 -4.53 -6.53
CA GLN A 15 -2.45 -5.85 -6.98
C GLN A 15 -1.52 -6.51 -5.95
N THR A 16 -0.58 -5.77 -5.36
CA THR A 16 0.31 -6.30 -4.33
C THR A 16 -0.45 -6.72 -3.08
N CYS A 17 -1.38 -5.89 -2.59
CA CYS A 17 -2.22 -6.25 -1.44
C CYS A 17 -3.04 -7.50 -1.71
N ARG A 18 -3.62 -7.62 -2.91
CA ARG A 18 -4.35 -8.83 -3.33
C ARG A 18 -3.46 -10.07 -3.32
N PHE A 19 -2.24 -9.97 -3.86
CA PHE A 19 -1.27 -11.07 -3.86
C PHE A 19 -0.85 -11.49 -2.45
N GLN A 20 -0.73 -10.53 -1.52
CA GLN A 20 -0.40 -10.77 -0.12
C GLN A 20 -1.60 -11.17 0.75
N HIS A 21 -2.79 -11.36 0.16
CA HIS A 21 -4.03 -11.59 0.90
C HIS A 21 -4.32 -10.52 1.99
N ARG A 22 -3.88 -9.27 1.75
CA ARG A 22 -4.09 -8.13 2.65
C ARG A 22 -5.24 -7.25 2.18
N SER A 23 -5.95 -6.68 3.14
CA SER A 23 -6.98 -5.66 2.89
C SER A 23 -6.34 -4.38 2.36
N VAL A 24 -6.71 -4.01 1.13
CA VAL A 24 -6.28 -2.77 0.48
C VAL A 24 -6.77 -1.54 1.27
N MET A 25 -8.00 -1.60 1.79
CA MET A 25 -8.60 -0.49 2.52
C MET A 25 -7.86 -0.25 3.84
N ASP A 26 -7.50 -1.31 4.57
CA ASP A 26 -6.73 -1.17 5.80
C ASP A 26 -5.32 -0.63 5.53
N PHE A 27 -4.68 -1.05 4.43
CA PHE A 27 -3.40 -0.49 4.02
C PHE A 27 -3.48 1.02 3.76
N PHE A 28 -4.51 1.49 3.05
CA PHE A 28 -4.67 2.93 2.80
C PHE A 28 -4.99 3.71 4.08
N THR A 29 -5.83 3.17 4.95
CA THR A 29 -6.08 3.78 6.27
C THR A 29 -4.79 3.93 7.07
N GLN A 30 -3.97 2.87 7.14
CA GLN A 30 -2.67 2.90 7.79
C GLN A 30 -1.71 3.90 7.14
N ALA A 31 -1.68 3.98 5.81
CA ALA A 31 -0.82 4.93 5.09
C ALA A 31 -1.21 6.39 5.40
N LEU A 32 -2.52 6.68 5.50
CA LEU A 32 -3.01 8.01 5.88
C LEU A 32 -2.67 8.35 7.33
N LEU A 33 -2.83 7.40 8.26
CA LEU A 33 -2.45 7.58 9.66
C LEU A 33 -0.93 7.77 9.84
N ALA A 34 -0.11 7.06 9.06
CA ALA A 34 1.33 7.25 9.06
C ALA A 34 1.74 8.62 8.53
N ASN A 35 0.99 9.16 7.56
CA ASN A 35 1.26 10.49 7.01
C ASN A 35 1.06 11.63 8.04
N ILE A 36 0.19 11.42 9.03
CA ILE A 36 -0.01 12.34 10.16
C ILE A 36 0.83 11.96 11.40
N GLY A 37 1.74 10.98 11.27
CA GLY A 37 2.68 10.57 12.33
C GLY A 37 2.06 9.77 13.47
N VAL A 38 0.87 9.19 13.28
CA VAL A 38 0.19 8.40 14.32
C VAL A 38 0.74 6.97 14.40
N ILE A 39 1.15 6.40 13.27
CA ILE A 39 1.72 5.05 13.19
C ILE A 39 2.93 5.01 12.25
N ASP A 40 3.65 3.91 12.27
CA ASP A 40 4.70 3.63 11.29
C ASP A 40 4.12 3.36 9.90
N ARG A 41 4.90 3.71 8.88
CA ARG A 41 4.48 3.59 7.48
C ARG A 41 4.32 2.12 7.08
N PRO A 42 3.13 1.70 6.60
CA PRO A 42 2.91 0.32 6.21
C PRO A 42 3.76 -0.05 4.98
N SER A 43 4.34 -1.24 4.97
CA SER A 43 5.15 -1.76 3.87
C SER A 43 4.34 -2.63 2.90
N LEU A 44 4.74 -2.61 1.63
CA LEU A 44 4.28 -3.52 0.59
C LEU A 44 5.34 -4.57 0.22
N ILE A 45 6.50 -4.54 0.85
CA ILE A 45 7.55 -5.55 0.65
C ILE A 45 7.08 -6.83 1.36
N PRO A 46 6.98 -7.98 0.65
CA PRO A 46 6.63 -9.24 1.29
C PRO A 46 7.63 -9.58 2.39
N GLN A 47 7.14 -9.85 3.59
CA GLN A 47 7.95 -10.37 4.68
C GLN A 47 7.96 -11.88 4.57
N PHE A 48 8.98 -12.43 3.91
CA PHE A 48 9.19 -13.88 3.92
C PHE A 48 9.81 -14.25 5.27
N SER A 49 9.06 -14.96 6.11
CA SER A 49 9.65 -15.64 7.26
C SER A 49 10.48 -16.80 6.72
N THR A 50 11.81 -16.63 6.72
CA THR A 50 12.78 -17.72 6.53
C THR A 50 12.74 -18.71 7.67
#